data_AF-A0A7X6Y266-F1
#
_entry.id   AF-A0A7X6Y266-F1
#
_cell.length_a   1.000
_cell.length_b   1.000
_cell.length_c   1.000
_cell.angle_alpha   90.00
_cell.angle_beta   90.00
_cell.angle_gamma   90.00
#
_symmetry.space_group_name_H-M   'P 1'
#
loop_
_entity.id
_entity.type
_entity.pdbx_description
1 polymer ?
#
loop_
_entity_poly.entity_id
_entity_poly.type
_entity_poly.pdbx_seq_one_letter_code
_entity_poly.pdbx_strand_id
1 'polypeptide(L)'
;GVTMPHPHGQIYGYSYIPKKLELELAACKEYHEEKNACLICDMVEDEMESGERVIFEDAHFVVFLPFFAEYPYGIYIASKRHIQNLAQFTGEEKLSLARTIRDSVGMLDSLFGFQFPYMMCMHQDPVNSGDFSDYYHFHIEFFPPLRASNKQKFNASSETGAWAHANPTKPEEKAEELRQAYRKFISQRNEVG
;
A
#
# COMPACT_ATOMS: atom_id res chain seq x y z
N GLY A 1 -9.58 -17.30 -2.09
CA GLY A 1 -10.16 -16.82 -3.37
C GLY A 1 -9.33 -17.22 -4.58
N VAL A 2 -8.07 -17.61 -4.41
CA VAL A 2 -7.24 -18.13 -5.50
C VAL A 2 -7.56 -19.60 -5.74
N THR A 3 -7.94 -19.98 -6.97
CA THR A 3 -8.25 -21.36 -7.36
C THR A 3 -7.07 -22.08 -8.01
N MET A 4 -6.04 -21.34 -8.46
CA MET A 4 -4.82 -21.86 -9.06
C MET A 4 -3.58 -21.56 -8.20
N PRO A 5 -2.79 -22.57 -7.79
CA PRO A 5 -1.64 -22.36 -6.90
C PRO A 5 -0.43 -21.68 -7.57
N HIS A 6 -0.42 -21.52 -8.90
CA HIS A 6 0.65 -20.84 -9.61
C HIS A 6 0.68 -19.34 -9.27
N PRO A 7 1.82 -18.73 -8.93
CA PRO A 7 1.90 -17.29 -8.67
C PRO A 7 1.48 -16.46 -9.89
N HIS A 8 0.42 -15.66 -9.78
CA HIS A 8 -0.06 -14.80 -10.85
C HIS A 8 -0.75 -13.54 -10.30
N GLY A 9 -0.81 -12.50 -11.13
CA GLY A 9 -1.64 -11.31 -10.92
C GLY A 9 -2.73 -11.20 -11.99
N GLN A 10 -3.50 -10.12 -11.94
CA GLN A 10 -4.55 -9.84 -12.93
C GLN A 10 -4.51 -8.35 -13.31
N ILE A 11 -4.81 -8.07 -14.58
CA ILE A 11 -5.01 -6.71 -15.08
C ILE A 11 -6.40 -6.67 -15.69
N TYR A 12 -7.23 -5.75 -15.20
CA TYR A 12 -8.57 -5.52 -15.71
C TYR A 12 -8.64 -4.13 -16.36
N GLY A 13 -9.02 -4.10 -17.63
CA GLY A 13 -9.35 -2.86 -18.33
C GLY A 13 -10.83 -2.54 -18.15
N TYR A 14 -11.12 -1.36 -17.62
CA TYR A 14 -12.49 -0.85 -17.47
C TYR A 14 -12.71 0.31 -18.43
N SER A 15 -13.92 0.41 -19.00
CA SER A 15 -14.34 1.54 -19.83
C SER A 15 -14.84 2.74 -19.01
N TYR A 16 -14.65 2.69 -17.70
CA TYR A 16 -15.04 3.70 -16.71
C TYR A 16 -14.04 3.66 -15.55
N ILE A 17 -13.96 4.73 -14.75
CA ILE A 17 -13.13 4.75 -13.55
C ILE A 17 -13.90 4.03 -12.43
N PRO A 18 -13.35 2.94 -11.83
CA PRO A 18 -14.00 2.26 -10.71
C PRO A 18 -14.28 3.19 -9.53
N LYS A 19 -15.37 2.96 -8.80
CA LYS A 19 -15.88 3.92 -7.82
C LYS A 19 -14.87 4.31 -6.72
N LYS A 20 -14.05 3.36 -6.25
CA LYS A 20 -12.98 3.65 -5.28
C LYS A 20 -11.99 4.68 -5.84
N LEU A 21 -11.54 4.49 -7.08
CA LEU A 21 -10.60 5.41 -7.72
C LEU A 21 -11.24 6.78 -8.04
N GLU A 22 -12.53 6.83 -8.39
CA GLU A 22 -13.23 8.12 -8.56
C GLU A 22 -13.20 8.96 -7.28
N LEU A 23 -13.49 8.34 -6.13
CA LEU A 23 -13.54 9.01 -4.83
C LEU A 23 -12.14 9.48 -4.39
N GLU A 24 -11.13 8.64 -4.61
CA GLU A 24 -9.75 8.96 -4.30
C GLU A 24 -9.22 10.13 -5.14
N LEU A 25 -9.48 10.13 -6.45
CA LEU A 25 -9.14 11.23 -7.35
C LEU A 25 -9.86 12.52 -6.96
N ALA A 26 -11.14 12.44 -6.57
CA ALA A 26 -11.90 13.58 -6.12
C ALA A 26 -11.31 14.20 -4.84
N ALA A 27 -10.95 13.37 -3.85
CA ALA A 27 -10.32 13.83 -2.62
C ALA A 27 -8.94 14.47 -2.87
N CYS A 28 -8.12 13.86 -3.72
CA CYS A 28 -6.82 14.42 -4.10
C CYS A 28 -6.96 15.76 -4.82
N LYS A 29 -7.96 15.89 -5.69
CA LYS A 29 -8.26 17.14 -6.40
C LYS A 29 -8.75 18.23 -5.44
N GLU A 30 -9.70 17.92 -4.55
CA GLU A 30 -10.20 18.85 -3.55
C GLU A 30 -9.06 19.38 -2.66
N TYR A 31 -8.19 18.49 -2.21
CA TYR A 31 -7.00 18.86 -1.44
C TYR A 31 -6.07 19.78 -2.22
N HIS A 32 -5.82 19.48 -3.49
CA HIS A 32 -4.99 20.32 -4.34
C HIS A 32 -5.59 21.71 -4.58
N GLU A 33 -6.91 21.80 -4.78
CA GLU A 33 -7.60 23.09 -4.91
C GLU A 33 -7.53 23.93 -3.62
N GLU A 34 -7.49 23.31 -2.44
CA GLU A 34 -7.38 24.00 -1.15
C GLU A 34 -5.92 24.36 -0.78
N LYS A 35 -4.98 23.43 -0.96
CA LYS A 35 -3.60 23.52 -0.46
C LYS A 35 -2.56 23.83 -1.53
N ASN A 36 -2.93 23.71 -2.81
CA ASN A 36 -2.01 23.79 -3.94
C ASN A 36 -0.83 22.78 -3.80
N ALA A 37 -1.12 21.60 -3.26
CA ALA A 37 -0.18 20.51 -3.00
C ALA A 37 -0.83 19.16 -3.35
N CYS A 38 -0.04 18.08 -3.42
CA CYS A 38 -0.56 16.74 -3.66
C CYS A 38 -0.81 16.02 -2.33
N LEU A 39 -2.05 15.59 -2.09
CA LEU A 39 -2.45 14.93 -0.84
C LEU A 39 -1.55 13.74 -0.47
N ILE A 40 -1.17 12.93 -1.46
CA ILE A 40 -0.36 11.72 -1.22
C ILE A 40 1.10 12.08 -0.94
N CYS A 41 1.64 13.12 -1.59
CA CYS A 41 2.97 13.63 -1.28
C CYS A 41 3.05 14.13 0.16
N ASP A 42 2.09 14.97 0.56
CA ASP A 42 2.05 15.53 1.92
C ASP A 42 1.85 14.41 2.95
N MET A 43 0.99 13.43 2.67
CA MET A 43 0.85 12.23 3.52
C MET A 43 2.17 11.45 3.66
N VAL A 44 2.93 11.28 2.57
CA VAL A 44 4.23 10.60 2.60
C VAL A 44 5.24 11.39 3.43
N GLU A 45 5.28 12.71 3.27
CA GLU A 45 6.15 13.61 4.04
C GLU A 45 5.81 13.55 5.53
N ASP A 46 4.52 13.66 5.90
CA ASP A 46 4.03 13.56 7.27
C ASP A 46 4.39 12.21 7.92
N GLU A 47 4.20 11.10 7.20
CA GLU A 47 4.55 9.76 7.69
C GLU A 47 6.06 9.61 7.89
N MET A 48 6.87 10.18 6.97
CA MET A 48 8.34 10.16 7.08
C MET A 48 8.86 11.07 8.22
N GLU A 49 8.24 12.23 8.45
CA GLU A 49 8.60 13.13 9.55
C GLU A 49 8.24 12.51 10.90
N SER A 50 7.05 11.90 11.01
CA SER A 50 6.61 11.22 12.23
C SER A 50 7.41 9.93 12.50
N GLY A 51 7.61 9.11 11.49
CA GLY A 51 8.28 7.80 11.58
C GLY A 51 7.51 6.74 12.38
N GLU A 52 6.38 7.05 13.02
CA GLU A 52 5.66 6.12 13.89
C GLU A 52 5.13 4.91 13.11
N ARG A 53 4.58 5.15 11.91
CA ARG A 53 3.97 4.13 11.06
C ARG A 53 4.82 3.73 9.85
N VAL A 54 6.00 4.33 9.68
CA VAL A 54 6.99 3.89 8.69
C VAL A 54 7.59 2.56 9.13
N ILE A 55 7.58 1.60 8.21
CA ILE A 55 8.05 0.24 8.46
C ILE A 55 9.47 0.06 7.93
N PHE A 56 9.67 0.40 6.66
CA PHE A 56 10.99 0.50 6.05
C PHE A 56 10.94 1.40 4.81
N GLU A 57 12.09 1.85 4.36
CA GLU A 57 12.24 2.67 3.17
C GLU A 57 13.57 2.36 2.46
N ASP A 58 13.64 2.73 1.19
CA ASP A 58 14.88 2.78 0.44
C ASP A 58 15.07 4.18 -0.18
N ALA A 59 15.97 4.33 -1.17
CA ALA A 59 16.23 5.60 -1.81
C ALA A 59 15.01 6.18 -2.56
N HIS A 60 14.10 5.32 -3.03
CA HIS A 60 13.04 5.67 -3.98
C HIS A 60 11.63 5.46 -3.41
N PHE A 61 11.45 4.55 -2.45
CA PHE A 61 10.16 4.16 -1.90
C PHE A 61 10.14 4.17 -0.38
N VAL A 62 8.96 4.43 0.17
CA VAL A 62 8.63 4.24 1.59
C VAL A 62 7.50 3.22 1.72
N VAL A 63 7.61 2.36 2.73
CA VAL A 63 6.57 1.40 3.11
C VAL A 63 6.08 1.75 4.51
N PHE A 64 4.79 2.03 4.63
CA PHE A 64 4.16 2.48 5.86
C PHE A 64 2.76 1.89 6.01
N LEU A 65 2.23 1.92 7.22
CA LEU A 65 0.85 1.53 7.52
C LEU A 65 0.05 2.82 7.73
N PRO A 66 -0.81 3.25 6.78
CA PRO A 66 -1.49 4.54 6.88
C PRO A 66 -2.37 4.64 8.12
N PHE A 67 -2.48 5.85 8.68
CA PHE A 67 -3.34 6.13 9.84
C PHE A 67 -4.80 5.67 9.66
N PHE A 68 -5.33 5.73 8.43
CA PHE A 68 -6.69 5.35 8.09
C PHE A 68 -6.84 3.88 7.63
N ALA A 69 -5.83 3.02 7.85
CA ALA A 69 -5.82 1.66 7.35
C ALA A 69 -7.07 0.84 7.77
N GLU A 70 -7.77 0.29 6.77
CA GLU A 70 -8.96 -0.54 6.99
C GLU A 70 -8.64 -1.96 7.50
N TYR A 71 -7.43 -2.45 7.18
CA TYR A 71 -6.93 -3.77 7.55
C TYR A 71 -5.80 -3.61 8.58
N PRO A 72 -5.73 -4.46 9.63
CA PRO A 72 -4.73 -4.33 10.70
C PRO A 72 -3.28 -4.29 10.24
N TYR A 73 -2.95 -4.91 9.11
CA TYR A 73 -1.62 -4.89 8.52
C TYR A 73 -1.65 -4.35 7.07
N GLY A 74 -2.64 -3.52 6.73
CA GLY A 74 -2.74 -2.90 5.41
C GLY A 74 -1.62 -1.89 5.20
N ILE A 75 -0.64 -2.22 4.36
CA ILE A 75 0.53 -1.37 4.10
C ILE A 75 0.40 -0.68 2.75
N TYR A 76 0.95 0.52 2.67
CA TYR A 76 1.09 1.28 1.44
C TYR A 76 2.56 1.30 1.04
N ILE A 77 2.81 1.20 -0.26
CA ILE A 77 4.11 1.50 -0.87
C ILE A 77 3.92 2.76 -1.72
N ALA A 78 4.60 3.84 -1.36
CA ALA A 78 4.57 5.08 -2.11
C ALA A 78 5.98 5.44 -2.61
N SER A 79 6.02 6.04 -3.80
CA SER A 79 7.28 6.60 -4.32
C SER A 79 7.56 7.94 -3.64
N LYS A 80 8.82 8.21 -3.30
CA LYS A 80 9.22 9.47 -2.68
C LYS A 80 9.19 10.64 -3.66
N ARG A 81 9.43 10.35 -4.94
CA ARG A 81 9.27 11.31 -6.03
C ARG A 81 7.82 11.31 -6.48
N HIS A 82 7.25 12.49 -6.72
CA HIS A 82 5.93 12.63 -7.31
C HIS A 82 5.90 12.10 -8.75
N ILE A 83 5.08 11.07 -8.98
CA ILE A 83 4.86 10.41 -10.28
C ILE A 83 3.47 9.79 -10.33
N GLN A 84 2.91 9.64 -11.52
CA GLN A 84 1.51 9.24 -11.67
C GLN A 84 1.34 7.74 -11.99
N ASN A 85 2.30 7.14 -12.71
CA ASN A 85 2.19 5.76 -13.17
C ASN A 85 3.53 5.05 -13.38
N LEU A 86 3.43 3.74 -13.59
CA LEU A 86 4.58 2.85 -13.78
C LEU A 86 5.49 3.23 -14.97
N ALA A 87 4.96 3.89 -16.00
CA ALA A 87 5.74 4.24 -17.19
C ALA A 87 6.73 5.38 -16.93
N GLN A 88 6.47 6.23 -15.93
CA GLN A 88 7.31 7.37 -15.57
C GLN A 88 8.51 7.00 -14.68
N PHE A 89 8.59 5.76 -14.19
CA PHE A 89 9.76 5.30 -13.44
C PHE A 89 10.98 5.08 -14.34
N THR A 90 12.13 5.53 -13.84
CA THR A 90 13.45 5.17 -14.36
C THR A 90 13.74 3.68 -14.18
N GLY A 91 14.78 3.17 -14.86
CA GLY A 91 15.20 1.77 -14.69
C GLY A 91 15.62 1.44 -13.26
N GLU A 92 16.27 2.38 -12.57
CA GLU A 92 16.68 2.22 -11.18
C GLU A 92 15.48 2.15 -10.23
N GLU A 93 14.52 3.08 -10.37
CA GLU A 93 13.30 3.07 -9.55
C GLU A 93 12.46 1.80 -9.78
N LYS A 94 12.40 1.28 -11.02
CA LYS A 94 11.73 -0.01 -11.29
C LYS A 94 12.37 -1.18 -10.55
N LEU A 95 13.71 -1.21 -10.51
CA LEU A 95 14.45 -2.22 -9.75
C LEU A 95 14.25 -2.05 -8.24
N SER A 96 14.21 -0.80 -7.76
CA SER A 96 13.90 -0.51 -6.35
C SER A 96 12.50 -1.00 -6.01
N LEU A 97 11.47 -0.64 -6.80
CA LEU A 97 10.09 -1.07 -6.60
C LEU A 97 9.97 -2.59 -6.52
N ALA A 98 10.65 -3.32 -7.41
CA ALA A 98 10.65 -4.78 -7.39
C ALA A 98 11.25 -5.35 -6.08
N ARG A 99 12.31 -4.73 -5.56
CA ARG A 99 12.90 -5.09 -4.26
C ARG A 99 11.97 -4.72 -3.11
N THR A 100 11.36 -3.53 -3.13
CA THR A 100 10.41 -3.06 -2.12
C THR A 100 9.22 -4.01 -2.02
N ILE A 101 8.60 -4.39 -3.15
CA ILE A 101 7.48 -5.35 -3.17
C ILE A 101 7.91 -6.72 -2.60
N ARG A 102 9.06 -7.25 -3.05
CA ARG A 102 9.58 -8.53 -2.52
C ARG A 102 9.77 -8.46 -1.00
N ASP A 103 10.36 -7.36 -0.53
CA ASP A 103 10.69 -7.17 0.88
C ASP A 103 9.43 -6.96 1.73
N SER A 104 8.41 -6.28 1.20
CA SER A 104 7.08 -6.15 1.81
C SER A 104 6.38 -7.51 1.95
N VAL A 105 6.41 -8.35 0.91
CA VAL A 105 5.81 -9.68 0.95
C VAL A 105 6.57 -10.60 1.91
N GLY A 106 7.90 -10.59 1.87
CA GLY A 106 8.73 -11.38 2.80
C GLY A 106 8.58 -10.96 4.27
N MET A 107 8.37 -9.67 4.52
CA MET A 107 7.99 -9.13 5.82
C MET A 107 6.64 -9.69 6.27
N LEU A 108 5.61 -9.64 5.42
CA LEU A 108 4.28 -10.18 5.74
C LEU A 108 4.37 -11.68 6.07
N ASP A 109 5.12 -12.46 5.30
CA ASP A 109 5.35 -13.89 5.58
C ASP A 109 6.04 -14.10 6.94
N SER A 110 6.98 -13.23 7.28
CA SER A 110 7.75 -13.30 8.53
C SER A 110 6.93 -12.95 9.77
N LEU A 111 5.84 -12.19 9.60
CA LEU A 111 4.94 -11.72 10.67
C LEU A 111 4.35 -12.89 11.45
N PHE A 112 3.88 -13.93 10.75
CA PHE A 112 3.34 -15.15 11.38
C PHE A 112 4.12 -16.43 11.04
N GLY A 113 5.20 -16.33 10.26
CA GLY A 113 6.08 -17.46 9.94
C GLY A 113 5.50 -18.43 8.91
N PHE A 114 4.60 -17.97 8.04
CA PHE A 114 4.02 -18.73 6.94
C PHE A 114 3.62 -17.78 5.81
N GLN A 115 3.33 -18.31 4.63
CA GLN A 115 2.90 -17.52 3.47
C GLN A 115 1.62 -16.71 3.78
N PHE A 116 1.77 -15.39 3.87
CA PHE A 116 0.72 -14.50 4.31
C PHE A 116 -0.22 -14.20 3.14
N PRO A 117 -1.54 -14.45 3.24
CA PRO A 117 -2.46 -14.13 2.17
C PRO A 117 -2.63 -12.61 2.06
N TYR A 118 -2.66 -12.04 0.84
CA TYR A 118 -2.94 -10.62 0.65
C TYR A 118 -3.63 -10.38 -0.69
N MET A 119 -4.26 -9.22 -0.79
CA MET A 119 -4.60 -8.58 -2.07
C MET A 119 -3.67 -7.39 -2.24
N MET A 120 -3.20 -7.12 -3.45
CA MET A 120 -2.31 -6.01 -3.77
C MET A 120 -2.86 -5.29 -4.99
N CYS A 121 -3.06 -3.97 -4.88
CA CYS A 121 -3.59 -3.12 -5.95
C CYS A 121 -2.63 -1.98 -6.23
N MET A 122 -2.39 -1.68 -7.51
CA MET A 122 -1.60 -0.52 -7.93
C MET A 122 -2.55 0.61 -8.31
N HIS A 123 -2.39 1.75 -7.66
CA HIS A 123 -3.18 2.96 -7.89
C HIS A 123 -2.32 3.93 -8.69
N GLN A 124 -2.81 4.30 -9.88
CA GLN A 124 -2.12 5.14 -10.85
C GLN A 124 -3.14 5.96 -11.63
N ASP A 125 -2.71 7.03 -12.29
CA ASP A 125 -3.62 7.92 -13.01
C ASP A 125 -4.45 7.19 -14.07
N PRO A 126 -5.74 7.54 -14.22
CA PRO A 126 -6.57 6.98 -15.29
C PRO A 126 -6.12 7.47 -16.67
N VAL A 127 -6.04 6.54 -17.61
CA VAL A 127 -5.77 6.88 -19.02
C VAL A 127 -7.01 7.50 -19.68
N ASN A 128 -6.79 8.39 -20.65
CA ASN A 128 -7.83 9.03 -21.48
C ASN A 128 -8.92 9.77 -20.69
N SER A 129 -8.63 10.24 -19.47
CA SER A 129 -9.63 10.81 -18.56
C SER A 129 -9.30 12.23 -18.06
N GLY A 130 -8.33 12.90 -18.67
CA GLY A 130 -7.84 14.21 -18.26
C GLY A 130 -6.39 14.17 -17.81
N ASP A 131 -5.92 15.28 -17.23
CA ASP A 131 -4.61 15.40 -16.63
C ASP A 131 -4.73 15.39 -15.10
N PHE A 132 -3.92 14.54 -14.47
CA PHE A 132 -3.88 14.31 -13.04
C PHE A 132 -2.49 14.60 -12.46
N SER A 133 -1.57 15.12 -13.28
CA SER A 133 -0.16 15.29 -12.95
C SER A 133 0.07 16.09 -11.69
N ASP A 134 -0.79 17.07 -11.40
CA ASP A 134 -0.55 18.04 -10.33
C ASP A 134 -1.04 17.56 -8.96
N TYR A 135 -1.95 16.58 -8.94
CA TYR A 135 -2.66 16.21 -7.70
C TYR A 135 -2.72 14.72 -7.41
N TYR A 136 -2.36 13.83 -8.34
CA TYR A 136 -2.41 12.38 -8.11
C TYR A 136 -1.03 11.73 -8.18
N HIS A 137 -0.83 10.71 -7.35
CA HIS A 137 0.48 10.08 -7.10
C HIS A 137 0.35 8.57 -7.02
N PHE A 138 1.18 7.87 -7.78
CA PHE A 138 1.32 6.42 -7.77
C PHE A 138 1.61 5.87 -6.38
N HIS A 139 0.83 4.87 -5.99
CA HIS A 139 1.08 4.05 -4.80
C HIS A 139 0.50 2.64 -4.97
N ILE A 140 0.91 1.74 -4.08
CA ILE A 140 0.41 0.36 -4.02
C ILE A 140 -0.21 0.13 -2.66
N GLU A 141 -1.44 -0.39 -2.65
CA GLU A 141 -2.14 -0.78 -1.43
C GLU A 141 -2.12 -2.30 -1.25
N PHE A 142 -1.77 -2.76 -0.06
CA PHE A 142 -1.96 -4.14 0.37
C PHE A 142 -3.17 -4.24 1.29
N PHE A 143 -3.97 -5.30 1.10
CA PHE A 143 -5.11 -5.65 1.95
C PHE A 143 -4.94 -7.08 2.50
N PRO A 144 -4.10 -7.27 3.54
CA PRO A 144 -3.88 -8.58 4.13
C PRO A 144 -5.06 -8.92 5.05
N PRO A 145 -5.78 -10.04 4.85
CA PRO A 145 -7.03 -10.31 5.53
C PRO A 145 -6.82 -10.87 6.94
N LEU A 146 -5.62 -11.27 7.34
CA LEU A 146 -5.38 -11.77 8.70
C LEU A 146 -5.19 -10.64 9.70
N ARG A 147 -5.79 -10.78 10.88
CA ARG A 147 -5.61 -9.89 12.03
C ARG A 147 -4.80 -10.52 13.17
N ALA A 148 -4.57 -11.83 13.09
CA ALA A 148 -3.67 -12.62 13.93
C ALA A 148 -3.33 -13.92 13.16
N SER A 149 -2.33 -14.67 13.64
CA SER A 149 -1.83 -15.90 12.98
C SER A 149 -2.92 -16.94 12.65
N ASN A 150 -4.00 -16.98 13.42
CA ASN A 150 -5.13 -17.90 13.24
C ASN A 150 -6.49 -17.20 13.11
N LYS A 151 -6.51 -15.88 12.85
CA LYS A 151 -7.77 -15.11 12.75
C LYS A 151 -7.79 -14.23 11.52
N GLN A 152 -8.77 -14.48 10.66
CA GLN A 152 -9.11 -13.60 9.55
C GLN A 152 -10.02 -12.46 10.02
N LYS A 153 -9.81 -11.26 9.47
CA LYS A 153 -10.77 -10.16 9.43
C LYS A 153 -11.77 -10.44 8.31
N PHE A 154 -13.04 -10.52 8.68
CA PHE A 154 -14.13 -10.55 7.72
C PHE A 154 -14.73 -9.15 7.64
N ASN A 155 -14.96 -8.66 6.43
CA ASN A 155 -15.79 -7.47 6.25
C ASN A 155 -17.23 -7.89 6.57
N ALA A 156 -17.81 -7.26 7.58
CA ALA A 156 -19.15 -7.56 8.09
C ALA A 156 -20.16 -6.57 7.50
N SER A 157 -21.25 -6.31 8.21
CA SER A 157 -22.31 -5.40 7.77
C SER A 157 -21.84 -3.96 7.62
N SER A 158 -20.97 -3.47 8.51
CA SER A 158 -20.46 -2.10 8.46
C SER A 158 -19.66 -1.84 7.18
N GLU A 159 -18.70 -2.71 6.89
CA GLU A 159 -17.85 -2.57 5.70
C GLU A 159 -18.61 -2.90 4.41
N THR A 160 -19.40 -3.98 4.41
CA THR A 160 -20.06 -4.46 3.18
C THR A 160 -21.31 -3.65 2.84
N GLY A 161 -22.12 -3.32 3.84
CA GLY A 161 -23.42 -2.68 3.66
C GLY A 161 -23.39 -1.16 3.74
N ALA A 162 -22.42 -0.58 4.45
CA ALA A 162 -22.35 0.87 4.67
C ALA A 162 -21.02 1.51 4.22
N TRP A 163 -20.05 0.72 3.75
CA TRP A 163 -18.69 1.19 3.41
C TRP A 163 -18.00 1.94 4.57
N ALA A 164 -18.37 1.60 5.81
CA ALA A 164 -17.81 2.16 7.01
C ALA A 164 -16.81 1.15 7.60
N HIS A 165 -15.54 1.33 7.28
CA HIS A 165 -14.46 0.43 7.69
C HIS A 165 -14.15 0.59 9.18
N ALA A 166 -14.09 -0.55 9.89
CA ALA A 166 -13.73 -0.58 11.30
C ALA A 166 -12.44 -1.39 11.50
N ASN A 167 -11.35 -0.68 11.79
CA ASN A 167 -10.11 -1.29 12.24
C ASN A 167 -10.01 -1.11 13.78
N PRO A 168 -10.16 -2.19 14.58
CA PRO A 168 -10.13 -2.09 16.04
C PRO A 168 -8.71 -2.05 16.61
N THR A 169 -7.68 -1.97 15.76
CA THR A 169 -6.27 -1.96 16.16
C THR A 169 -5.68 -0.56 15.96
N LYS A 170 -4.66 -0.23 16.75
CA LYS A 170 -3.92 1.01 16.53
C LYS A 170 -2.89 0.82 15.41
N PRO A 171 -2.94 1.62 14.34
CA PRO A 171 -1.95 1.61 13.25
C PRO A 171 -0.50 1.61 13.72
N GLU A 172 -0.17 2.40 14.73
CA GLU A 172 1.18 2.57 15.27
C GLU A 172 1.71 1.30 15.94
N GLU A 173 0.87 0.62 16.72
CA GLU A 173 1.21 -0.66 17.35
C GLU A 173 1.45 -1.74 16.29
N LYS A 174 0.66 -1.72 15.20
CA LYS A 174 0.80 -2.67 14.09
C LYS A 174 1.99 -2.38 13.18
N ALA A 175 2.34 -1.12 13.01
CA ALA A 175 3.56 -0.74 12.31
C ALA A 175 4.81 -1.27 13.05
N GLU A 176 4.83 -1.23 14.39
CA GLU A 176 5.95 -1.79 15.16
C GLU A 176 6.05 -3.32 15.01
N GLU A 177 4.93 -4.04 15.03
CA GLU A 177 4.92 -5.49 14.75
C GLU A 177 5.48 -5.79 13.34
N LEU A 178 5.11 -4.97 12.34
CA LEU A 178 5.63 -5.10 10.98
C LEU A 178 7.12 -4.77 10.90
N ARG A 179 7.63 -3.78 11.63
CA ARG A 179 9.07 -3.49 11.73
C ARG A 179 9.84 -4.68 12.29
N GLN A 180 9.31 -5.33 13.32
CA GLN A 180 9.92 -6.54 13.89
C GLN A 180 9.93 -7.69 12.89
N ALA A 181 8.82 -7.89 12.17
CA ALA A 181 8.73 -8.87 11.09
C ALA A 181 9.73 -8.59 9.95
N TYR A 182 9.91 -7.32 9.58
CA TYR A 182 10.85 -6.90 8.56
C TYR A 182 12.30 -7.17 8.97
N ARG A 183 12.69 -6.84 10.23
CA ARG A 183 14.01 -7.16 10.76
C ARG A 183 14.32 -8.65 10.69
N LYS A 184 13.34 -9.50 11.04
CA LYS A 184 13.44 -10.96 10.93
C LYS A 184 13.59 -11.43 9.49
N PHE A 185 12.83 -10.88 8.55
CA PHE A 185 12.97 -11.19 7.13
C PHE A 185 14.38 -10.87 6.61
N ILE A 186 14.89 -9.68 6.94
CA ILE A 186 16.21 -9.23 6.50
C ILE A 186 17.34 -10.09 7.09
N SER A 187 17.24 -10.47 8.38
CA SER A 187 18.26 -11.34 8.99
C SER A 187 18.30 -12.71 8.31
N GLN A 188 17.14 -13.32 8.06
CA GLN A 188 17.03 -14.62 7.39
C GLN A 188 17.55 -14.56 5.94
N ARG A 189 17.29 -13.47 5.23
CA ARG A 189 17.77 -13.28 3.86
C ARG A 189 19.29 -13.18 3.79
N ASN A 190 19.91 -12.49 4.75
CA ASN A 190 21.36 -12.29 4.80
C ASN A 190 22.13 -13.55 5.22
N GLU A 191 21.50 -14.52 5.88
CA GLU A 191 22.10 -15.81 6.24
C GLU A 191 22.15 -16.80 5.06
N VAL A 192 21.35 -16.57 4.02
CA VAL A 192 21.19 -17.47 2.87
C VAL A 192 21.92 -16.97 1.61
N GLY A 193 22.42 -15.73 1.61
CA GLY A 193 23.17 -15.11 0.51
C GLY A 193 24.68 -15.10 0.74
#